data_AF-A0AAD9JFI4-F1
#
_entry.id   AF-A0AAD9JFI4-F1
#
_cell.length_a   1.000
_cell.length_b   1.000
_cell.length_c   1.000
_cell.angle_alpha   90.00
_cell.angle_beta   90.00
_cell.angle_gamma   90.00
#
_symmetry.space_group_name_H-M   'P 1'
#
loop_
_entity.id
_entity.type
_entity.pdbx_description
1 polymer ?
#
loop_
_entity_poly.entity_id
_entity_poly.type
_entity_poly.pdbx_seq_one_letter_code
_entity_poly.pdbx_strand_id
1 'polypeptide(L)'
;MPSHLDCICWLHTLTPGLSLYHTVLREFLEGENSPLIDEVAMALMALPQNVLESLKRLSYLCDDVWYYAGDRSVDFNWYTKRLTLAGAYNSTELYMMQDKSANFGDTWAFLGRRLEDLHSIGKGVKQVQETSGALGNLILGSCIMARNTLGINDRFR
;
A
#
# COMPACT_ATOMS: atom_id res chain seq x y z
N MET A 1 -27.75 14.87 15.98
CA MET A 1 -26.27 14.86 16.02
C MET A 1 -25.84 13.99 14.86
N PRO A 2 -25.08 14.52 13.88
CA PRO A 2 -24.67 13.73 12.72
C PRO A 2 -23.80 12.55 13.20
N SER A 3 -23.95 11.40 12.55
CA SER A 3 -23.14 10.21 12.86
C SER A 3 -21.68 10.47 12.45
N HIS A 4 -20.73 9.79 13.10
CA HIS A 4 -19.28 9.92 12.85
C HIS A 4 -18.92 9.82 11.36
N LEU A 5 -19.70 9.04 10.61
CA LEU A 5 -19.55 8.79 9.18
C LEU A 5 -19.86 10.01 8.29
N ASP A 6 -20.73 10.93 8.73
CA ASP A 6 -21.09 12.14 7.97
C ASP A 6 -19.95 13.18 7.99
N CYS A 7 -19.15 13.20 9.07
CA CYS A 7 -17.98 14.07 9.19
C CYS A 7 -16.84 13.66 8.23
N ILE A 8 -16.66 12.35 8.02
CA ILE A 8 -15.63 11.80 7.11
C ILE A 8 -15.93 12.17 5.65
N CYS A 9 -17.20 12.10 5.24
CA CYS A 9 -17.66 12.54 3.92
C CYS A 9 -17.46 14.04 3.66
N TRP A 10 -17.61 14.87 4.70
CA TRP A 10 -17.37 16.31 4.63
C TRP A 10 -15.88 16.68 4.54
N LEU A 11 -14.99 15.87 5.13
CA LEU A 11 -13.55 16.09 5.04
C LEU A 11 -12.96 15.65 3.69
N HIS A 12 -13.60 14.66 3.05
CA HIS A 12 -13.25 14.12 1.73
C HIS A 12 -13.39 15.14 0.58
N THR A 13 -14.18 16.21 0.75
CA THR A 13 -14.38 17.23 -0.30
C THR A 13 -13.27 18.28 -0.36
N LEU A 14 -12.35 18.33 0.61
CA LEU A 14 -11.41 19.46 0.78
C LEU A 14 -9.93 19.13 0.59
N THR A 15 -9.50 17.86 0.56
CA THR A 15 -8.05 17.56 0.44
C THR A 15 -7.74 16.38 -0.51
N PRO A 16 -6.90 16.56 -1.55
CA PRO A 16 -6.62 15.50 -2.51
C PRO A 16 -5.60 14.48 -1.99
N GLY A 17 -5.94 13.19 -2.10
CA GLY A 17 -5.03 12.05 -2.15
C GLY A 17 -4.26 11.74 -0.87
N LEU A 18 -3.10 12.37 -0.67
CA LEU A 18 -2.11 11.95 0.34
C LEU A 18 -2.51 12.28 1.79
N SER A 19 -3.18 13.42 1.99
CA SER A 19 -3.71 13.84 3.31
C SER A 19 -4.85 12.95 3.78
N LEU A 20 -5.58 12.34 2.84
CA LEU A 20 -6.72 11.49 3.14
C LEU A 20 -6.28 10.17 3.76
N TYR A 21 -5.18 9.59 3.28
CA TYR A 21 -4.58 8.39 3.88
C TYR A 21 -4.17 8.61 5.34
N HIS A 22 -3.51 9.73 5.60
CA HIS A 22 -3.07 10.06 6.95
C HIS A 22 -4.25 10.26 7.90
N THR A 23 -5.33 10.89 7.45
CA THR A 23 -6.52 11.09 8.30
C THR A 23 -7.32 9.82 8.52
N VAL A 24 -7.53 9.00 7.47
CA VAL A 24 -8.25 7.73 7.61
C VAL A 24 -7.46 6.78 8.52
N LEU A 25 -6.16 6.61 8.29
CA LEU A 25 -5.32 5.75 9.14
C LEU A 25 -5.22 6.28 10.57
N ARG A 26 -5.22 7.60 10.77
CA ARG A 26 -5.27 8.21 12.10
C ARG A 26 -6.53 7.82 12.85
N GLU A 27 -7.68 7.93 12.21
CA GLU A 27 -8.96 7.63 12.84
C GLU A 27 -9.09 6.14 13.20
N PHE A 28 -8.59 5.24 12.33
CA PHE A 28 -8.52 3.81 12.64
C PHE A 28 -7.56 3.51 13.81
N LEU A 29 -6.38 4.14 13.84
CA LEU A 29 -5.41 3.95 14.92
C LEU A 29 -5.88 4.55 16.26
N GLU A 30 -6.60 5.67 16.23
CA GLU A 30 -7.16 6.31 17.42
C GLU A 30 -8.40 5.58 17.95
N GLY A 31 -9.17 4.91 17.07
CA GLY A 31 -10.34 4.12 17.46
C GLY A 31 -10.01 2.78 18.13
N GLU A 32 -8.84 2.20 17.84
CA GLU A 32 -8.43 0.88 18.35
C GLU A 32 -7.50 0.96 19.58
N ASN A 33 -6.65 1.99 19.69
CA ASN A 33 -5.65 2.08 20.75
C ASN A 33 -6.22 2.55 22.10
N SER A 34 -6.49 1.59 22.98
CA SER A 34 -6.57 1.82 24.41
C SER A 34 -5.21 1.46 25.04
N PRO A 35 -4.43 2.43 25.56
CA PRO A 35 -2.97 2.30 25.77
C PRO A 35 -2.49 1.22 26.76
N LEU A 36 -3.40 0.49 27.39
CA LEU A 36 -3.12 -0.57 28.37
C LEU A 36 -3.35 -1.98 27.81
N ILE A 37 -4.01 -2.13 26.66
CA ILE A 37 -4.49 -3.43 26.15
C ILE A 37 -3.65 -3.93 24.96
N ASP A 38 -2.91 -3.03 24.31
CA ASP A 38 -2.37 -3.22 22.97
C ASP A 38 -1.19 -4.25 22.94
N GLU A 39 -0.34 -4.29 23.97
CA GLU A 39 0.77 -5.27 24.05
C GLU A 39 0.27 -6.71 24.15
N VAL A 40 -0.76 -6.93 24.99
CA VAL A 40 -1.33 -8.26 25.23
C VAL A 40 -2.22 -8.68 24.07
N ALA A 41 -2.95 -7.73 23.45
CA ALA A 41 -3.79 -7.99 22.29
C ALA A 41 -2.96 -8.45 21.08
N MET A 42 -1.86 -7.76 20.75
CA MET A 42 -0.98 -8.18 19.66
C MET A 42 -0.36 -9.56 19.92
N ALA A 43 0.10 -9.82 21.14
CA ALA A 43 0.62 -11.13 21.51
C ALA A 43 -0.44 -12.23 21.34
N LEU A 44 -1.70 -11.96 21.70
CA LEU A 44 -2.82 -12.89 21.52
C LEU A 44 -3.17 -13.12 20.03
N MET A 45 -3.09 -12.09 19.21
CA MET A 45 -3.30 -12.17 17.76
C MET A 45 -2.15 -12.88 17.03
N ALA A 46 -0.95 -12.90 17.61
CA ALA A 46 0.23 -13.59 17.10
C ALA A 46 0.25 -15.10 17.41
N LEU A 47 -0.64 -15.59 18.28
CA LEU A 47 -0.78 -17.04 18.49
C LEU A 47 -1.22 -17.72 17.18
N PRO A 48 -0.60 -18.85 16.78
CA PRO A 48 -0.85 -19.48 15.49
C PRO A 48 -2.31 -19.88 15.25
N GLN A 49 -3.08 -20.04 16.33
CA GLN A 49 -4.52 -20.31 16.28
C GLN A 49 -5.35 -19.10 15.83
N ASN A 50 -4.89 -17.89 16.16
CA ASN A 50 -5.60 -16.63 15.89
C ASN A 50 -5.01 -15.84 14.71
N VAL A 51 -3.77 -16.16 14.29
CA VAL A 51 -3.05 -15.44 13.22
C VAL A 51 -3.85 -15.36 11.92
N LEU A 52 -4.54 -16.44 11.53
CA LEU A 52 -5.31 -16.43 10.27
C LEU A 52 -6.51 -15.48 10.36
N GLU A 53 -7.17 -15.42 11.52
CA GLU A 53 -8.33 -14.56 11.75
C GLU A 53 -7.90 -13.09 11.87
N SER A 54 -6.79 -12.81 12.55
CA SER A 54 -6.23 -11.45 12.65
C SER A 54 -5.75 -10.93 11.29
N LEU A 55 -5.07 -11.75 10.49
CA LEU A 55 -4.68 -11.38 9.13
C LEU A 55 -5.89 -11.13 8.22
N LYS A 56 -6.96 -11.90 8.38
CA LYS A 56 -8.20 -11.72 7.63
C LYS A 56 -8.85 -10.37 7.98
N ARG A 57 -8.93 -10.03 9.27
CA ARG A 57 -9.43 -8.71 9.72
C ARG A 57 -8.57 -7.57 9.20
N LEU A 58 -7.24 -7.70 9.29
CA LEU A 58 -6.31 -6.72 8.73
C LEU A 58 -6.49 -6.53 7.22
N SER A 59 -6.75 -7.62 6.49
CA SER A 59 -7.01 -7.55 5.05
C SER A 59 -8.29 -6.78 4.73
N TYR A 60 -9.38 -6.99 5.48
CA TYR A 60 -10.61 -6.21 5.31
C TYR A 60 -10.42 -4.73 5.66
N LEU A 61 -9.66 -4.42 6.70
CA LEU A 61 -9.34 -3.04 7.06
C LEU A 61 -8.56 -2.34 5.93
N CYS A 62 -7.56 -3.02 5.37
CA CYS A 62 -6.83 -2.48 4.22
C CYS A 62 -7.76 -2.24 3.02
N ASP A 63 -8.70 -3.14 2.78
CA ASP A 63 -9.68 -3.06 1.68
C ASP A 63 -10.59 -1.84 1.84
N ASP A 64 -11.08 -1.60 3.05
CA ASP A 64 -11.90 -0.44 3.38
C ASP A 64 -11.11 0.86 3.18
N VAL A 65 -9.85 0.93 3.65
CA VAL A 65 -8.99 2.10 3.45
C VAL A 65 -8.77 2.39 1.95
N TRP A 66 -8.49 1.36 1.14
CA TRP A 66 -8.34 1.53 -0.31
C TRP A 66 -9.65 1.89 -1.01
N TYR A 67 -10.79 1.37 -0.53
CA TYR A 67 -12.12 1.72 -1.02
C TYR A 67 -12.42 3.20 -0.81
N TYR A 68 -12.20 3.72 0.41
CA TYR A 68 -12.37 5.14 0.73
C TYR A 68 -11.34 6.04 0.05
N ALA A 69 -10.15 5.54 -0.25
CA ALA A 69 -9.15 6.26 -1.03
C ALA A 69 -9.52 6.39 -2.53
N GLY A 70 -10.60 5.76 -2.99
CA GLY A 70 -11.12 5.89 -4.36
C GLY A 70 -10.27 5.18 -5.42
N ASP A 71 -9.34 4.32 -5.02
CA ASP A 71 -8.47 3.59 -5.93
C ASP A 71 -9.18 2.36 -6.52
N ARG A 72 -9.45 2.40 -7.83
CA ARG A 72 -10.10 1.31 -8.59
C ARG A 72 -9.12 0.52 -9.47
N SER A 73 -7.90 0.29 -8.98
CA SER A 73 -6.87 -0.47 -9.70
C SER A 73 -7.12 -1.99 -9.59
N VAL A 74 -7.23 -2.72 -10.71
CA VAL A 74 -7.69 -4.14 -10.77
C VAL A 74 -6.55 -5.17 -10.99
N ASP A 75 -5.31 -4.74 -11.26
CA ASP A 75 -4.22 -5.63 -11.69
C ASP A 75 -3.27 -6.11 -10.56
N PHE A 76 -2.08 -6.66 -10.88
CA PHE A 76 -0.96 -7.03 -9.96
C PHE A 76 -0.65 -5.99 -8.86
N ASN A 77 -1.03 -4.75 -9.13
CA ASN A 77 -1.08 -3.62 -8.22
C ASN A 77 -1.89 -3.91 -6.94
N TRP A 78 -2.96 -4.71 -7.02
CA TRP A 78 -3.91 -5.04 -5.95
C TRP A 78 -3.25 -5.75 -4.76
N TYR A 79 -2.44 -6.78 -5.02
CA TYR A 79 -1.72 -7.52 -3.95
C TYR A 79 -0.62 -6.66 -3.35
N THR A 80 0.13 -5.96 -4.20
CA THR A 80 1.23 -5.10 -3.76
C THR A 80 0.72 -3.95 -2.90
N LYS A 81 -0.38 -3.29 -3.28
CA LYS A 81 -1.01 -2.21 -2.51
C LYS A 81 -1.51 -2.66 -1.15
N ARG A 82 -2.18 -3.81 -1.07
CA ARG A 82 -2.63 -4.37 0.21
C ARG A 82 -1.47 -4.75 1.10
N LEU A 83 -0.47 -5.43 0.56
CA LEU A 83 0.68 -5.88 1.35
C LEU A 83 1.52 -4.70 1.86
N THR A 84 1.71 -3.68 1.01
CA THR A 84 2.45 -2.48 1.41
C THR A 84 1.67 -1.61 2.39
N LEU A 85 0.35 -1.47 2.23
CA LEU A 85 -0.50 -0.77 3.21
C LEU A 85 -0.56 -1.52 4.55
N ALA A 86 -0.75 -2.85 4.53
CA ALA A 86 -0.74 -3.68 5.73
C ALA A 86 0.61 -3.60 6.47
N GLY A 87 1.73 -3.58 5.72
CA GLY A 87 3.05 -3.38 6.29
C GLY A 87 3.24 -1.99 6.90
N ALA A 88 2.77 -0.94 6.22
CA ALA A 88 2.80 0.43 6.74
C ALA A 88 1.97 0.56 8.03
N TYR A 89 0.78 -0.05 8.07
CA TYR A 89 -0.09 -0.10 9.25
C TYR A 89 0.60 -0.81 10.43
N ASN A 90 0.99 -2.08 10.25
CA ASN A 90 1.62 -2.88 11.31
C ASN A 90 2.92 -2.25 11.84
N SER A 91 3.73 -1.65 10.96
CA SER A 91 4.96 -0.96 11.39
C SER A 91 4.67 0.32 12.17
N THR A 92 3.59 1.03 11.84
CA THR A 92 3.16 2.23 12.58
C THR A 92 2.58 1.85 13.94
N GLU A 93 1.76 0.80 14.00
CA GLU A 93 1.23 0.24 15.26
C GLU A 93 2.38 -0.16 16.20
N LEU A 94 3.36 -0.92 15.71
CA LEU A 94 4.53 -1.30 16.50
C LEU A 94 5.38 -0.10 16.94
N TYR A 95 5.46 0.94 16.11
CA TYR A 95 6.18 2.17 16.45
C TYR A 95 5.46 2.98 17.54
N MET A 96 4.13 3.05 17.47
CA MET A 96 3.27 3.73 18.43
C MET A 96 3.42 3.16 19.85
N MET A 97 3.63 1.85 19.98
CA MET A 97 3.88 1.17 21.27
C MET A 97 5.18 1.60 21.96
N GLN A 98 6.18 1.99 21.17
CA GLN A 98 7.50 2.38 21.68
C GLN A 98 7.59 3.90 21.89
N ASP A 99 6.66 4.65 21.32
CA ASP A 99 6.65 6.11 21.32
C ASP A 99 6.11 6.65 22.66
N LYS A 100 6.96 7.41 23.35
CA LYS A 100 6.61 8.15 24.60
C LYS A 100 6.49 9.65 24.36
N SER A 101 6.50 10.10 23.10
CA SER A 101 6.39 11.50 22.73
C SER A 101 4.99 12.06 23.03
N ALA A 102 4.91 13.37 23.26
CA ALA A 102 3.63 14.02 23.49
C ALA A 102 2.74 13.91 22.23
N ASN A 103 1.52 13.39 22.39
CA ASN A 103 0.54 13.20 21.31
C ASN A 103 1.03 12.37 20.11
N PHE A 104 2.00 11.46 20.32
CA PHE A 104 2.52 10.56 19.27
C PHE A 104 3.11 11.30 18.05
N GLY A 105 3.69 12.49 18.25
CA GLY A 105 4.21 13.33 17.16
C GLY A 105 5.21 12.60 16.25
N ASP A 106 6.08 11.77 16.85
CA ASP A 106 7.08 11.01 16.12
C ASP A 106 6.45 9.87 15.30
N THR A 107 5.39 9.24 15.83
CA THR A 107 4.61 8.22 15.12
C THR A 107 3.94 8.80 13.87
N TRP A 108 3.34 9.99 13.96
CA TRP A 108 2.72 10.64 12.79
C TRP A 108 3.75 10.99 11.71
N ALA A 109 4.93 11.46 12.11
CA ALA A 109 6.03 11.73 11.19
C ALA A 109 6.53 10.43 10.52
N PHE A 110 6.58 9.32 11.25
CA PHE A 110 6.91 8.00 10.70
C PHE A 110 5.87 7.51 9.69
N LEU A 111 4.59 7.63 10.03
CA LEU A 111 3.49 7.26 9.13
C LEU A 111 3.55 8.06 7.81
N GLY A 112 3.79 9.37 7.89
CA GLY A 112 3.93 10.22 6.71
C GLY A 112 5.03 9.75 5.76
N ARG A 113 6.21 9.38 6.28
CA ARG A 113 7.31 8.81 5.48
C ARG A 113 6.92 7.50 4.81
N ARG A 114 6.23 6.61 5.53
CA ARG A 114 5.75 5.33 4.97
C ARG A 114 4.74 5.52 3.84
N LEU A 115 3.83 6.48 3.98
CA LEU A 115 2.87 6.81 2.91
C LEU A 115 3.57 7.38 1.66
N GLU A 116 4.61 8.18 1.85
CA GLU A 116 5.44 8.68 0.74
C GLU A 116 6.20 7.54 0.04
N ASP A 117 6.69 6.57 0.80
CA ASP A 117 7.31 5.34 0.25
C ASP A 117 6.30 4.54 -0.60
N LEU A 118 5.04 4.42 -0.17
CA LEU A 118 3.98 3.73 -0.94
C LEU A 118 3.78 4.39 -2.31
N HIS A 119 3.73 5.72 -2.34
CA HIS A 119 3.57 6.48 -3.58
C HIS A 119 4.76 6.30 -4.53
N SER A 120 5.97 6.27 -3.96
CA SER A 120 7.21 6.08 -4.71
C SER A 120 7.31 4.66 -5.29
N ILE A 121 6.93 3.63 -4.53
CA ILE A 121 6.84 2.25 -5.00
C ILE A 121 5.83 2.14 -6.15
N GLY A 122 4.66 2.77 -6.02
CA GLY A 122 3.65 2.78 -7.06
C GLY A 122 4.14 3.37 -8.40
N LYS A 123 5.01 4.39 -8.35
CA LYS A 123 5.65 4.96 -9.55
C LYS A 123 6.74 4.06 -10.10
N GLY A 124 7.58 3.49 -9.23
CA GLY A 124 8.69 2.60 -9.62
C GLY A 124 8.20 1.35 -10.37
N VAL A 125 7.11 0.73 -9.91
CA VAL A 125 6.53 -0.46 -10.57
C VAL A 125 6.03 -0.13 -11.98
N LYS A 126 5.38 1.02 -12.17
CA LYS A 126 4.93 1.45 -13.51
C LYS A 126 6.10 1.66 -14.46
N GLN A 127 7.16 2.34 -14.00
CA GLN A 127 8.35 2.59 -14.80
C GLN A 127 9.04 1.28 -15.23
N VAL A 128 9.15 0.30 -14.32
CA VAL A 128 9.76 -1.00 -14.63
C VAL A 128 8.92 -1.79 -15.64
N GLN A 129 7.59 -1.74 -15.53
CA GLN A 129 6.69 -2.42 -16.47
C GLN A 129 6.79 -1.82 -17.88
N GLU A 130 6.86 -0.50 -18.01
CA GLU A 130 7.02 0.17 -19.30
C GLU A 130 8.40 -0.12 -19.91
N THR A 131 9.44 -0.12 -19.07
CA THR A 131 10.82 -0.40 -19.50
C THR A 131 11.02 -1.86 -19.91
N SER A 132 10.37 -2.81 -19.24
CA SER A 132 10.47 -4.24 -19.58
C SER A 132 9.78 -4.56 -20.91
N GLY A 133 8.61 -3.97 -21.18
CA GLY A 133 7.94 -4.07 -22.47
C GLY A 133 8.76 -3.45 -23.61
N ALA A 134 9.39 -2.29 -23.36
CA ALA A 134 10.27 -1.64 -24.32
C ALA A 134 11.54 -2.46 -24.61
N LEU A 135 12.18 -3.00 -23.57
CA LEU A 135 13.37 -3.85 -23.69
C LEU A 135 13.09 -5.17 -24.43
N GLY A 136 11.94 -5.81 -24.18
CA GLY A 136 11.54 -7.02 -24.90
C GLY A 136 11.39 -6.78 -26.41
N ASN A 137 10.74 -5.67 -26.78
CA ASN A 137 10.60 -5.27 -28.18
C ASN A 137 11.95 -4.87 -28.81
N LEU A 138 12.86 -4.25 -28.06
CA LEU A 138 14.21 -3.92 -28.52
C LEU A 138 15.07 -5.17 -28.80
N ILE A 139 14.99 -6.20 -27.94
CA ILE A 139 15.72 -7.47 -28.14
C ILE A 139 15.17 -8.20 -29.36
N LEU A 140 13.85 -8.25 -29.53
CA LEU A 140 13.26 -8.86 -30.73
C LEU A 140 13.62 -8.07 -31.99
N GLY A 141 13.57 -6.74 -31.93
CA GLY A 141 13.95 -5.86 -33.03
C GLY A 141 15.43 -6.02 -33.44
N SER A 142 16.34 -6.10 -32.47
CA SER A 142 17.77 -6.34 -32.73
C SER A 142 18.04 -7.74 -33.28
N CYS A 143 17.34 -8.77 -32.79
CA CYS A 143 17.42 -10.13 -33.33
C CYS A 143 16.87 -10.23 -34.77
N ILE A 144 15.79 -9.52 -35.09
CA ILE A 144 15.24 -9.46 -36.46
C ILE A 144 16.20 -8.70 -37.38
N MET A 145 16.74 -7.57 -36.92
CA MET A 145 17.74 -6.80 -37.66
C MET A 145 19.01 -7.64 -37.92
N ALA A 146 19.48 -8.36 -36.91
CA ALA A 146 20.62 -9.26 -37.03
C ALA A 146 20.33 -10.39 -38.03
N ARG A 147 19.16 -11.03 -37.96
CA ARG A 147 18.75 -12.04 -38.96
C ARG A 147 18.72 -11.51 -40.39
N ASN A 148 18.20 -10.30 -40.57
CA ASN A 148 18.14 -9.64 -41.89
C ASN A 148 19.54 -9.25 -42.41
N THR A 149 20.44 -8.84 -41.51
CA THR A 149 21.81 -8.42 -41.86
C THR A 149 22.74 -9.61 -42.10
N LEU A 150 22.54 -10.71 -41.36
CA LEU A 150 23.28 -11.97 -41.51
C LEU A 150 22.76 -12.84 -42.66
N GLY A 151 21.75 -12.38 -43.41
CA GLY A 151 21.28 -13.05 -44.62
C GLY A 151 20.58 -14.38 -44.39
N ILE A 152 20.20 -14.72 -43.15
CA ILE A 152 19.52 -15.99 -42.78
C ILE A 152 18.01 -15.90 -43.09
N ASN A 153 17.65 -15.25 -44.18
CA ASN A 153 16.27 -15.14 -44.66
C ASN A 153 16.08 -16.04 -45.87
N ASP A 154 16.23 -17.35 -45.67
CA ASP A 154 15.80 -18.36 -46.65
C ASP A 154 14.27 -18.45 -46.62
N ARG A 155 13.62 -17.48 -47.28
CA ARG A 155 12.24 -17.68 -47.71
C ARG A 155 12.28 -18.71 -48.84
N PHE A 156 11.83 -19.93 -48.53
CA PHE A 156 11.41 -20.98 -49.46
C PHE A 156 11.78 -20.77 -50.94
N ARG A 157 12.84 -21.46 -51.37
CA ARG A 157 12.89 -22.09 -52.70
C ARG A 157 13.08 -23.58 -52.50
#